data_AF-A0A3C0X0F6-F1
#
_entry.id   AF-A0A3C0X0F6-F1
#
_cell.length_a   1.000
_cell.length_b   1.000
_cell.length_c   1.000
_cell.angle_alpha   90.00
_cell.angle_beta   90.00
_cell.angle_gamma   90.00
#
_symmetry.space_group_name_H-M   'P 1'
#
loop_
_entity.id
_entity.type
_entity.pdbx_description
1 polymer ?
#
loop_
_entity_poly.entity_id
_entity_poly.type
_entity_poly.pdbx_seq_one_letter_code
_entity_poly.pdbx_strand_id
1 'polypeptide(L)' 'MKLLIASDIHGSAHYCRMLLAAIENEKADRVLLLGDILYHGPRNDLPREYAPKEVIALLNPLKNKLLCVRGNCDTEV' A
#
# COMPACT_ATOMS: atom_id res chain seq x y z
N MET A 1 11.06 -16.87 8.31
CA MET A 1 10.76 -15.45 8.04
C MET A 1 10.45 -15.29 6.56
N LYS A 2 9.21 -14.97 6.19
CA LYS A 2 8.74 -14.72 4.83
C LYS A 2 8.42 -13.24 4.65
N LEU A 3 9.01 -12.62 3.64
CA LEU A 3 8.75 -11.22 3.26
C LEU A 3 7.84 -11.19 2.03
N LEU A 4 6.83 -10.34 2.05
CA LEU A 4 6.09 -9.94 0.86
C LEU A 4 6.52 -8.51 0.50
N ILE A 5 6.80 -8.28 -0.78
CA ILE A 5 7.23 -6.97 -1.28
C ILE A 5 6.13 -6.44 -2.22
N ALA A 6 5.73 -5.20 -2.03
CA ALA A 6 4.78 -4.50 -2.88
C ALA A 6 5.17 -3.02 -3.01
N SER A 7 4.62 -2.35 -4.03
CA SER A 7 4.96 -0.97 -4.38
C SER A 7 3.77 -0.31 -5.09
N ASP A 8 3.77 1.03 -5.15
CA ASP A 8 2.92 1.83 -6.06
C ASP A 8 1.41 1.57 -5.91
N ILE A 9 0.89 1.56 -4.68
CA ILE A 9 -0.54 1.42 -4.42
C ILE A 9 -1.31 2.64 -4.94
N HIS A 10 -0.69 3.82 -4.88
CA HIS A 10 -1.23 5.08 -5.41
C HIS A 10 -2.67 5.38 -4.98
N GLY A 11 -3.05 5.01 -3.76
CA GLY A 11 -4.38 5.26 -3.20
C GLY A 11 -5.50 4.37 -3.73
N SER A 12 -5.20 3.31 -4.49
CA SER A 12 -6.20 2.34 -4.95
C SER A 12 -6.64 1.40 -3.84
N ALA A 13 -7.90 1.51 -3.40
CA ALA A 13 -8.47 0.58 -2.43
C ALA A 13 -8.61 -0.84 -3.01
N HIS A 14 -8.88 -0.94 -4.32
CA HIS A 14 -8.95 -2.21 -5.04
C HIS A 14 -7.64 -3.00 -4.93
N TYR A 15 -6.52 -2.40 -5.33
CA TYR A 15 -5.22 -3.07 -5.29
C TYR A 15 -4.71 -3.25 -3.85
N CYS A 16 -5.06 -2.34 -2.93
CA CYS A 16 -4.77 -2.55 -1.52
C CYS A 16 -5.46 -3.82 -0.97
N ARG A 17 -6.74 -4.08 -1.29
CA ARG A 17 -7.43 -5.30 -0.87
C ARG A 17 -6.82 -6.57 -1.49
N MET A 18 -6.38 -6.50 -2.75
CA MET A 18 -5.64 -7.61 -3.37
C MET A 18 -4.32 -7.90 -2.63
N LEU A 19 -3.58 -6.86 -2.25
CA LEU A 19 -2.38 -6.99 -1.43
C LEU A 19 -2.71 -7.63 -0.07
N LEU A 20 -3.80 -7.23 0.60
CA LEU A 20 -4.21 -7.85 1.86
C LEU A 20 -4.49 -9.34 1.72
N ALA A 21 -5.21 -9.74 0.67
CA ALA A 21 -5.45 -11.14 0.36
C ALA A 21 -4.15 -11.90 0.09
N ALA A 22 -3.19 -11.30 -0.61
CA ALA A 22 -1.88 -11.90 -0.84
C ALA A 22 -1.08 -12.09 0.46
N ILE A 23 -1.12 -11.11 1.38
CA ILE A 23 -0.47 -11.20 2.70
C ILE A 23 -1.02 -12.39 3.50
N GLU A 24 -2.33 -12.59 3.47
CA GLU A 24 -3.01 -13.70 4.14
C GLU A 24 -2.68 -15.05 3.50
N ASN A 25 -2.86 -15.16 2.17
CA ASN A 25 -2.62 -16.39 1.41
C ASN A 25 -1.17 -16.86 1.55
N GLU A 26 -0.22 -15.92 1.46
CA GLU A 26 1.20 -16.24 1.59
C GLU A 26 1.64 -16.45 3.03
N LYS A 27 0.82 -16.11 4.02
CA LYS A 27 1.20 -16.11 5.43
C LYS A 27 2.50 -15.32 5.65
N ALA A 28 2.61 -14.15 5.01
CA ALA A 28 3.83 -13.34 5.07
C ALA A 28 4.07 -12.84 6.50
N ASP A 29 5.30 -12.94 7.02
CA ASP A 29 5.64 -12.48 8.37
C ASP A 29 5.74 -10.95 8.42
N ARG A 30 6.29 -10.35 7.35
CA ARG A 30 6.46 -8.89 7.19
C ARG A 30 6.16 -8.50 5.75
N VAL A 31 5.80 -7.23 5.57
CA VAL A 31 5.54 -6.63 4.25
C VAL A 31 6.44 -5.43 4.06
N LEU A 32 7.20 -5.40 2.97
CA LEU A 32 7.96 -4.23 2.55
C LEU A 32 7.14 -3.46 1.50
N LEU A 33 6.73 -2.24 1.84
CA LEU A 33 6.07 -1.31 0.92
C LEU A 33 7.07 -0.28 0.41
N LEU A 34 7.31 -0.26 -0.89
CA LEU A 34 8.37 0.53 -1.51
C LEU A 34 7.97 1.98 -1.87
N GLY A 35 6.95 2.51 -1.20
CA GLY A 35 6.48 3.88 -1.34
C GLY A 35 5.32 4.05 -2.31
N ASP A 36 4.97 5.32 -2.55
CA ASP A 36 3.89 5.77 -3.43
C ASP A 36 2.55 5.13 -3.04
N ILE A 37 2.19 5.31 -1.76
CA ILE A 37 1.12 4.55 -1.12
C ILE A 37 -0.25 5.19 -1.34
N LEU A 38 -0.35 6.51 -1.18
CA LEU A 38 -1.64 7.21 -1.10
C LEU A 38 -1.92 8.13 -2.28
N TYR A 39 -0.96 8.99 -2.64
CA TYR A 39 -1.17 9.96 -3.71
C TYR A 39 -0.97 9.28 -5.06
N HIS A 40 -1.89 9.49 -6.01
CA HIS A 40 -1.77 8.91 -7.35
C HIS A 40 -0.57 9.45 -8.15
N GLY A 41 -0.08 10.64 -7.80
CA GLY A 41 1.01 11.31 -8.50
C GLY A 41 0.51 12.20 -9.65
N PRO A 42 1.11 13.38 -9.85
CA PRO A 42 0.56 14.42 -10.73
C PRO A 42 0.60 14.06 -12.22
N ARG A 43 1.33 13.00 -12.59
CA ARG A 43 1.52 12.54 -13.97
C ARG A 43 0.70 11.29 -14.32
N ASN A 44 -0.05 10.76 -13.36
CA ASN A 44 -0.77 9.50 -13.50
C ASN A 44 -2.28 9.77 -13.52
N ASP A 45 -3.00 9.02 -14.34
CA ASP A 45 -4.46 8.93 -14.21
C ASP A 45 -4.85 8.36 -12.84
N LEU A 46 -6.10 8.62 -12.42
CA LEU A 46 -6.59 8.04 -11.18
C LEU A 46 -6.65 6.51 -11.30
N PRO A 47 -6.05 5.76 -10.37
CA PRO A 47 -6.12 4.32 -10.41
C PRO A 47 -7.53 3.84 -10.08
N ARG A 48 -7.81 2.57 -10.40
CA ARG A 48 -9.08 1.93 -10.10
C ARG A 48 -9.42 2.09 -8.61
N GLU A 49 -10.61 2.61 -8.33
CA GLU A 49 -11.10 2.86 -6.96
C GLU A 49 -10.09 3.68 -6.14
N TYR A 50 -9.68 4.83 -6.67
CA TYR A 50 -8.85 5.80 -5.95
C TYR A 50 -9.58 6.33 -4.71
N ALA A 51 -9.25 5.77 -3.56
CA ALA A 51 -9.83 6.09 -2.26
C ALA A 51 -8.76 6.07 -1.16
N PRO A 52 -7.86 7.08 -1.09
CA PRO A 52 -6.74 7.10 -0.16
C PRO A 52 -7.13 6.91 1.31
N LYS A 53 -8.28 7.45 1.74
CA LYS A 53 -8.79 7.28 3.11
C LYS A 53 -9.14 5.82 3.43
N GLU A 54 -9.65 5.08 2.44
CA GLU A 54 -9.90 3.66 2.61
C GLU A 54 -8.60 2.87 2.68
N VAL A 55 -7.60 3.21 1.84
CA VAL A 55 -6.26 2.61 1.93
C VAL A 55 -5.64 2.80 3.31
N ILE A 56 -5.77 4.00 3.91
CA ILE A 56 -5.33 4.25 5.29
C ILE A 56 -6.03 3.30 6.28
N ALA A 57 -7.35 3.18 6.19
CA ALA A 57 -8.13 2.29 7.06
C ALA A 57 -7.75 0.81 6.91
N LEU A 58 -7.43 0.38 5.69
CA LEU A 58 -7.00 -0.98 5.36
C LEU A 58 -5.58 -1.30 5.87
N LEU A 59 -4.64 -0.35 5.76
CA LEU A 59 -3.23 -0.57 6.12
C LEU A 59 -2.93 -0.36 7.61
N ASN A 60 -3.62 0.58 8.28
CA ASN A 60 -3.36 0.91 9.68
C ASN A 60 -3.41 -0.29 10.66
N PRO A 61 -4.35 -1.25 10.55
CA PRO A 61 -4.35 -2.45 11.38
C PRO A 61 -3.09 -3.30 11.25
N LEU A 62 -2.38 -3.20 10.12
CA LEU A 62 -1.16 -3.94 9.84
C LEU A 62 0.13 -3.20 10.19
N LYS A 63 0.07 -2.03 10.86
CA LYS A 63 1.24 -1.18 11.13
C LYS A 63 2.47 -1.90 11.70
N ASN A 64 2.27 -2.93 12.53
CA ASN A 64 3.37 -3.69 13.13
C ASN A 64 3.99 -4.73 12.18
N LYS A 65 3.30 -5.07 11.10
CA LYS A 65 3.75 -5.99 10.04
C LYS A 65 4.42 -5.23 8.87
N LEU A 66 4.01 -3.99 8.63
CA LEU A 66 4.52 -3.15 7.53
C LEU A 66 5.90 -2.58 7.83
N LEU A 67 6.74 -2.54 6.80
CA LEU A 67 7.99 -1.79 6.71
C LEU A 67 7.88 -0.94 5.45
N CYS A 68 7.87 0.38 5.60
CA CYS A 68 7.67 1.29 4.49
C CYS A 68 8.93 2.12 4.24
N VAL A 69 9.23 2.37 2.97
CA VAL A 69 10.16 3.42 2.55
C VAL A 69 9.39 4.49 1.79
N ARG A 70 9.92 5.72 1.79
CA ARG A 70 9.28 6.86 1.14
C ARG A 70 9.49 6.78 -0.39
N GLY A 71 8.41 6.83 -1.14
CA GLY A 71 8.42 7.01 -2.60
C GLY A 71 8.42 8.49 -3.00
N ASN A 72 8.45 8.78 -4.29
CA ASN A 72 8.50 10.16 -4.79
C ASN A 72 7.15 10.89 -4.74
N CYS A 73 6.03 10.18 -4.67
CA CYS A 73 4.69 10.76 -4.52
C CYS A 73 4.27 10.91 -3.05
N ASP A 74 5.02 10.32 -2.10
CA ASP A 74 4.71 10.43 -0.68
C ASP A 74 5.16 11.79 -0.11
N THR A 75 4.30 12.40 0.69
CA THR A 75 4.55 13.71 1.31
C THR A 75 4.00 13.76 2.74
N GLU A 76 4.59 14.61 3.56
CA GLU A 76 4.00 15.05 4.82
C GLU A 76 2.78 15.94 4.52
N VAL A 77 1.82 15.98 5.45
CA VAL A 77 0.60 16.80 5.42
C VAL A 77 0.38 17.46 6.76
#